data_AF-A0A2U1U0H9-F1
#
_entry.id   AF-A0A2U1U0H9-F1
#
_cell.length_a   1.000
_cell.length_b   1.000
_cell.length_c   1.000
_cell.angle_alpha   90.00
_cell.angle_beta   90.00
_cell.angle_gamma   90.00
#
_symmetry.space_group_name_H-M   'P 1'
#
loop_
_entity.id
_entity.type
_entity.pdbx_description
1 polymer ?
#
loop_
_entity_poly.entity_id
_entity_poly.type
_entity_poly.pdbx_seq_one_letter_code
_entity_poly.pdbx_strand_id
1 'polypeptide(L)'
;MSDTIITASDASLDDLLNNSAKPILLDLWAPWCQPCKTLAPLLETLADNTPDDLIVAKLDVEQYPAFMQRFGVRGIPTLLLFKEGKEVSRQVGVKTPAQLRGWLESHQINVQQTAQPLVDDSVTWGAFYGDASLHAFLHQRLRQHAVDGDIDISFSPYWHENKGTISTVLVHSAHIEIFERITGLPASLAFLLENLSCTTAQQVDALFDALKPGKAVGGVALQWIHLWLGDKENRWSDWLTDSAPDGLRQQWLRLAERQFAGEAVAESEWALLHQQAAAWAEKADSGQGLEQNITTLLTILSPPPVPSDANSWREIKIYLGFALVQILQIEAGWTYEERATPNKRHRWFEQHKAAAPNKQLTRERTAELHAQWLRENPEFSAKEDEFYRQYPSLIAKQKVPLQENLWELLRGAPAFVPRLE
;
A
#
# COMPACT_ATOMS: atom_id res chain seq x y z
N MET A 1 -0.18 17.74 7.28
CA MET A 1 1.23 18.06 7.07
C MET A 1 1.91 17.78 8.40
N SER A 2 2.89 16.88 8.44
CA SER A 2 3.67 16.63 9.66
C SER A 2 4.48 17.88 9.99
N ASP A 3 4.46 18.32 11.26
CA ASP A 3 5.25 19.45 11.75
C ASP A 3 6.77 19.14 11.82
N THR A 4 7.17 17.91 11.47
CA THR A 4 8.54 17.41 11.63
C THR A 4 9.42 17.60 10.39
N ILE A 5 8.84 17.76 9.18
CA ILE A 5 9.62 18.04 7.96
C ILE A 5 9.77 19.54 7.75
N ILE A 6 11.03 20.00 7.69
CA ILE A 6 11.36 21.38 7.40
C ILE A 6 11.14 21.68 5.91
N THR A 7 10.37 22.72 5.59
CA THR A 7 10.28 23.22 4.22
C THR A 7 11.37 24.25 3.98
N ALA A 8 12.36 23.90 3.17
CA ALA A 8 13.47 24.77 2.81
C ALA A 8 13.09 25.74 1.67
N SER A 9 13.77 26.88 1.65
CA SER A 9 13.66 27.93 0.63
C SER A 9 15.06 28.38 0.21
N ASP A 10 15.14 29.26 -0.79
CA ASP A 10 16.40 29.91 -1.15
C ASP A 10 17.04 30.69 0.00
N ALA A 11 16.23 31.35 0.83
CA ALA A 11 16.68 32.13 1.97
C ALA A 11 17.09 31.28 3.19
N SER A 12 16.52 30.08 3.35
CA SER A 12 16.71 29.27 4.56
C SER A 12 17.67 28.08 4.38
N LEU A 13 17.92 27.61 3.15
CA LEU A 13 18.67 26.37 2.94
C LEU A 13 20.13 26.48 3.37
N ASP A 14 20.79 27.61 3.10
CA ASP A 14 22.21 27.77 3.45
C ASP A 14 22.43 27.81 4.97
N ASP A 15 21.52 28.47 5.68
CA ASP A 15 21.54 28.50 7.14
C ASP A 15 21.32 27.09 7.70
N LEU A 16 20.30 26.39 7.19
CA LEU A 16 19.98 25.03 7.60
C LEU A 16 21.17 24.09 7.41
N LEU A 17 21.80 24.09 6.23
CA LEU A 17 22.92 23.20 5.92
C LEU A 17 24.19 23.50 6.75
N ASN A 18 24.50 24.78 6.98
CA ASN A 18 25.76 25.19 7.61
C ASN A 18 25.70 25.22 9.14
N ASN A 19 24.52 25.46 9.73
CA ASN A 19 24.37 25.67 11.17
C ASN A 19 23.70 24.49 11.89
N SER A 20 23.45 23.38 11.20
CA SER A 20 22.93 22.17 11.83
C SER A 20 24.04 21.31 12.42
N ALA A 21 23.88 20.95 13.70
CA ALA A 21 24.71 19.94 14.37
C ALA A 21 24.34 18.50 13.95
N LYS A 22 23.12 18.29 13.45
CA LYS A 22 22.61 16.98 13.00
C LYS A 22 22.81 16.82 11.49
N PRO A 23 23.02 15.60 10.99
CA PRO A 23 22.89 15.30 9.56
C PRO A 23 21.55 15.79 9.00
N ILE A 24 21.54 16.24 7.75
CA ILE A 24 20.34 16.70 7.06
C ILE A 24 20.09 15.83 5.84
N LEU A 25 18.90 15.23 5.77
CA LEU A 25 18.38 14.60 4.58
C LEU A 25 17.49 15.59 3.83
N LEU A 26 17.97 16.07 2.68
CA LEU A 26 17.26 17.01 1.82
C LEU A 26 16.56 16.26 0.67
N ASP A 27 15.24 16.35 0.62
CA ASP A 27 14.39 15.87 -0.49
C ASP A 27 14.17 16.97 -1.52
N LEU A 28 14.67 16.75 -2.73
CA LEU A 28 14.41 17.60 -3.87
C LEU A 28 13.19 17.06 -4.63
N TRP A 29 12.10 17.82 -4.59
CA TRP A 29 10.79 17.38 -5.07
C TRP A 29 10.08 18.49 -5.86
N ALA A 30 8.93 18.15 -6.46
CA ALA A 30 8.02 19.12 -7.07
C ALA A 30 6.56 18.63 -7.01
N PRO A 31 5.54 19.51 -7.03
CA PRO A 31 4.13 19.13 -6.90
C PRO A 31 3.60 18.18 -8.00
N TRP A 32 4.15 18.29 -9.20
CA TRP A 32 3.81 17.44 -10.35
C TRP A 32 4.56 16.09 -10.34
N CYS A 33 5.51 15.89 -9.44
CA CYS A 33 6.33 14.68 -9.38
C CYS A 33 5.58 13.55 -8.66
N GLN A 34 4.91 12.68 -9.42
CA GLN A 34 4.18 11.55 -8.85
C GLN A 34 5.07 10.59 -8.02
N PRO A 35 6.29 10.23 -8.46
CA PRO A 35 7.18 9.40 -7.63
C PRO A 35 7.61 10.08 -6.32
N CYS A 36 7.68 11.41 -6.29
CA CYS A 36 7.97 12.18 -5.07
C CYS A 36 6.83 12.02 -4.05
N LYS A 37 5.57 12.02 -4.51
CA LYS A 37 4.40 11.80 -3.64
C LYS A 37 4.39 10.41 -3.00
N THR A 38 4.96 9.41 -3.67
CA THR A 38 5.15 8.06 -3.09
C THR A 38 6.20 8.05 -2.00
N LEU A 39 7.25 8.88 -2.13
CA LEU A 39 8.36 8.94 -1.18
C LEU A 39 8.03 9.81 0.06
N ALA A 40 7.18 10.82 -0.10
CA ALA A 40 6.88 11.77 0.98
C ALA A 40 6.39 11.12 2.29
N PRO A 41 5.44 10.17 2.31
CA PRO A 41 5.01 9.53 3.56
C PRO A 41 6.13 8.76 4.27
N LEU A 42 7.04 8.16 3.49
CA LEU A 42 8.20 7.46 4.04
C LEU A 42 9.17 8.43 4.72
N LEU A 43 9.39 9.61 4.12
CA LEU A 43 10.24 10.66 4.70
C LEU A 43 9.60 11.29 5.93
N GLU A 44 8.26 11.43 5.97
CA GLU A 44 7.53 11.88 7.15
C GLU A 44 7.73 10.91 8.31
N THR A 45 7.51 9.62 8.07
CA THR A 45 7.77 8.57 9.07
C THR A 45 9.23 8.55 9.51
N LEU A 46 10.18 8.77 8.61
CA LEU A 46 11.59 8.84 8.96
C LEU A 46 11.89 10.04 9.86
N ALA A 47 11.36 11.22 9.52
CA ALA A 47 11.53 12.44 10.30
C ALA A 47 11.00 12.27 11.74
N ASP A 48 9.82 11.66 11.87
CA ASP A 48 9.16 11.41 13.15
C ASP A 48 9.94 10.39 14.02
N ASN A 49 10.58 9.40 13.39
CA ASN A 49 11.29 8.32 14.09
C ASN A 49 12.78 8.59 14.36
N THR A 50 13.36 9.62 13.75
CA THR A 50 14.79 9.96 13.92
C THR A 50 15.04 11.42 14.31
N PRO A 51 14.20 12.07 15.14
CA PRO A 51 14.29 13.51 15.39
C PRO A 51 15.60 13.91 16.08
N ASP A 52 16.22 12.99 16.83
CA ASP A 52 17.48 13.22 17.54
C ASP A 52 18.73 13.02 16.67
N ASP A 53 18.65 12.17 15.64
CA ASP A 53 19.79 11.73 14.83
C ASP A 53 19.79 12.31 13.40
N LEU A 54 18.64 12.79 12.90
CA LEU A 54 18.48 13.25 11.53
C LEU A 54 17.46 14.39 11.43
N ILE A 55 17.80 15.40 10.64
CA ILE A 55 16.84 16.42 10.21
C ILE A 55 16.39 16.08 8.79
N VAL A 56 15.08 16.02 8.57
CA VAL A 56 14.51 15.84 7.22
C VAL A 56 13.98 17.18 6.73
N ALA A 57 14.43 17.57 5.54
CA ALA A 57 14.01 18.81 4.89
C ALA A 57 13.57 18.52 3.46
N LYS A 58 12.65 19.33 2.95
CA LYS A 58 12.20 19.27 1.55
C LYS A 58 12.39 20.62 0.86
N LEU A 59 12.78 20.60 -0.40
CA LEU A 59 12.96 21.78 -1.25
C LEU A 59 12.24 21.57 -2.58
N ASP A 60 11.31 22.49 -2.88
CA ASP A 60 10.59 22.49 -4.15
C ASP A 60 11.49 23.04 -5.26
N VAL A 61 11.91 22.16 -6.18
CA VAL A 61 12.79 22.54 -7.29
C VAL A 61 12.05 23.20 -8.45
N GLU A 62 10.72 23.13 -8.49
CA GLU A 62 9.91 23.95 -9.41
C GLU A 62 9.90 25.41 -8.96
N GLN A 63 9.77 25.64 -7.64
CA GLN A 63 9.83 26.98 -7.07
C GLN A 63 11.27 27.56 -7.07
N TYR A 64 12.27 26.72 -6.81
CA TYR A 64 13.68 27.13 -6.71
C TYR A 64 14.60 26.34 -7.68
N PRO A 65 14.48 26.54 -9.00
CA PRO A 65 15.17 25.72 -10.02
C PRO A 65 16.69 25.83 -10.00
N ALA A 66 17.25 26.91 -9.45
CA ALA A 66 18.70 27.10 -9.31
C ALA A 66 19.37 25.98 -8.48
N PHE A 67 18.63 25.36 -7.56
CA PHE A 67 19.17 24.29 -6.72
C PHE A 67 19.43 22.98 -7.47
N MET A 68 18.71 22.73 -8.57
CA MET A 68 19.01 21.59 -9.46
C MET A 68 20.42 21.71 -10.05
N GLN A 69 20.79 22.91 -10.50
CA GLN A 69 22.13 23.17 -11.01
C GLN A 69 23.17 23.17 -9.89
N ARG A 70 22.87 23.84 -8.77
CA ARG A 70 23.78 23.95 -7.63
C ARG A 70 24.22 22.58 -7.09
N PHE A 71 23.30 21.61 -6.99
CA PHE A 71 23.61 20.27 -6.49
C PHE A 71 23.94 19.26 -7.60
N GLY A 72 23.95 19.69 -8.86
CA GLY A 72 24.19 18.82 -10.02
C GLY A 72 23.14 17.73 -10.18
N VAL A 73 21.89 18.01 -9.81
CA VAL A 73 20.77 17.07 -9.82
C VAL A 73 20.08 17.12 -11.18
N ARG A 74 19.85 15.94 -11.76
CA ARG A 74 19.34 15.78 -13.15
C ARG A 74 17.91 15.24 -13.20
N GLY A 75 17.30 14.98 -12.05
CA GLY A 75 15.95 14.43 -11.94
C GLY A 75 15.49 14.33 -10.49
N ILE A 76 14.19 14.20 -10.28
CA ILE A 76 13.54 14.10 -8.98
C ILE A 76 12.65 12.84 -8.90
N PRO A 77 12.41 12.26 -7.71
CA PRO A 77 12.96 12.67 -6.42
C PRO A 77 14.47 12.38 -6.33
N THR A 78 15.21 13.28 -5.71
CA THR A 78 16.61 13.06 -5.33
C THR A 78 16.79 13.43 -3.87
N LEU A 79 17.32 12.48 -3.09
CA LEU A 79 17.67 12.67 -1.70
C LEU A 79 19.15 12.97 -1.59
N LEU A 80 19.50 14.05 -0.91
CA LEU A 80 20.88 14.44 -0.62
C LEU A 80 21.11 14.38 0.89
N LEU A 81 22.16 13.68 1.31
CA LEU A 81 22.54 13.61 2.71
C LEU A 81 23.70 14.57 2.98
N PHE A 82 23.50 15.49 3.91
CA PHE A 82 24.49 16.47 4.34
C PHE A 82 24.97 16.19 5.76
N LYS A 83 26.26 16.41 6.00
CA LYS A 83 26.87 16.50 7.34
C LYS A 83 27.81 17.69 7.36
N GLU A 84 27.70 18.53 8.39
CA GLU A 84 28.57 19.71 8.56
C GLU A 84 28.63 20.58 7.28
N GLY A 85 27.48 20.86 6.67
CA GLY A 85 27.35 21.65 5.45
C GLY A 85 27.83 20.98 4.15
N LYS A 86 28.32 19.73 4.20
CA LYS A 86 28.84 19.01 3.02
C LYS A 86 27.94 17.86 2.64
N GLU A 87 27.70 17.71 1.34
CA GLU A 87 27.03 16.53 0.81
C GLU A 87 27.96 15.31 0.97
N VAL A 88 27.51 14.31 1.72
CA VAL A 88 28.27 13.08 1.98
C VAL A 88 27.74 11.90 1.17
N SER A 89 26.49 11.96 0.71
CA SER A 89 25.86 10.88 -0.04
C SER A 89 24.61 11.35 -0.77
N ARG A 90 24.19 10.60 -1.79
CA ARG A 90 22.93 10.86 -2.51
C ARG A 90 22.23 9.60 -2.96
N GLN A 91 20.91 9.67 -3.07
CA GLN A 91 20.05 8.64 -3.65
C GLN A 91 19.10 9.26 -4.68
N VAL A 92 18.93 8.57 -5.81
CA VAL A 92 18.07 9.04 -6.90
C VAL A 92 16.90 8.07 -7.09
N GLY A 93 15.70 8.63 -7.26
CA GLY A 93 14.46 7.88 -7.45
C GLY A 93 13.87 7.34 -6.15
N VAL A 94 12.71 6.70 -6.28
CA VAL A 94 11.99 6.10 -5.14
C VAL A 94 12.83 4.98 -4.52
N LYS A 95 12.80 4.89 -3.19
CA LYS A 95 13.44 3.84 -2.40
C LYS A 95 12.39 3.12 -1.56
N THR A 96 12.62 1.83 -1.32
CA THR A 96 11.87 1.12 -0.29
C THR A 96 12.31 1.57 1.10
N PRO A 97 11.49 1.39 2.14
CA PRO A 97 11.89 1.69 3.52
C PRO A 97 13.20 1.02 3.93
N ALA A 98 13.39 -0.24 3.55
CA ALA A 98 14.61 -1.00 3.86
C ALA A 98 15.86 -0.44 3.16
N GLN A 99 15.74 -0.06 1.88
CA GLN A 99 16.83 0.55 1.13
C GLN A 99 17.24 1.90 1.71
N LEU A 100 16.25 2.73 2.07
CA LEU A 100 16.51 4.04 2.67
C LEU A 100 17.18 3.90 4.04
N ARG A 101 16.70 2.96 4.85
CA ARG A 101 17.28 2.65 6.16
C ARG A 101 18.72 2.18 6.07
N GLY A 102 18.98 1.12 5.30
CA GLY A 102 20.33 0.58 5.15
C GLY A 102 21.31 1.60 4.57
N TRP A 103 20.84 2.52 3.73
CA TRP A 103 21.63 3.64 3.26
C TRP A 103 21.95 4.67 4.36
N LEU A 104 21.01 5.01 5.24
CA LEU A 104 21.26 5.93 6.36
C LEU A 104 22.18 5.31 7.42
N GLU A 105 21.96 4.03 7.74
CA GLU A 105 22.79 3.25 8.66
C GLU A 105 24.24 3.14 8.18
N SER A 106 24.47 2.96 6.88
CA SER A 106 25.83 2.95 6.31
C SER A 106 26.57 4.29 6.48
N HIS A 107 25.83 5.36 6.78
CA HIS A 107 26.36 6.68 7.13
C HIS A 107 26.27 6.96 8.64
N GLN A 108 26.18 5.93 9.49
CA GLN A 108 26.14 6.04 10.95
C GLN A 108 24.98 6.89 11.47
N ILE A 109 23.87 6.95 10.73
CA ILE A 109 22.62 7.52 11.20
C ILE A 109 21.80 6.37 11.74
N ASN A 110 21.62 6.33 13.05
CA ASN A 110 20.83 5.29 13.70
C ASN A 110 19.36 5.55 13.42
N VAL A 111 18.88 4.96 12.34
CA VAL A 111 17.44 4.82 12.15
C VAL A 111 17.04 3.68 13.07
N GLN A 112 16.54 4.01 14.27
CA GLN A 112 16.00 2.96 15.13
C GLN A 112 15.02 2.15 14.29
N GLN A 113 15.25 0.84 14.23
CA GLN A 113 14.20 -0.09 13.88
C GLN A 113 13.05 0.33 14.78
N THR A 114 11.89 0.66 14.22
CA THR A 114 10.69 0.65 15.05
C THR A 114 10.75 -0.70 15.75
N ALA A 115 11.03 -0.70 17.06
CA ALA A 115 10.22 -1.52 17.94
C ALA A 115 8.83 -1.33 17.36
N GLN A 116 8.24 -2.44 16.83
CA GLN A 116 6.91 -2.45 16.23
C GLN A 116 6.13 -1.32 16.86
N PRO A 117 5.67 -0.31 16.07
CA PRO A 117 5.21 0.98 16.60
C PRO A 117 4.54 0.70 17.92
N LEU A 118 5.17 1.12 19.05
CA LEU A 118 4.88 0.60 20.39
C LEU A 118 3.40 0.32 20.40
N VAL A 119 3.03 -0.98 20.41
CA VAL A 119 1.62 -1.32 20.38
C VAL A 119 1.09 -0.62 21.59
N ASP A 120 0.38 0.47 21.36
CA ASP A 120 -0.31 1.11 22.44
C ASP A 120 -1.37 0.08 22.77
N ASP A 121 -1.06 -0.79 23.74
CA ASP A 121 -1.92 -1.86 24.18
C ASP A 121 -3.23 -1.30 24.77
N SER A 122 -3.32 0.03 24.94
CA SER A 122 -4.55 0.77 25.25
C SER A 122 -5.43 1.03 24.01
N VAL A 123 -4.85 1.09 22.79
CA VAL A 123 -5.61 1.24 21.55
C VAL A 123 -6.30 -0.07 21.24
N THR A 124 -7.62 -0.03 21.39
CA THR A 124 -8.47 -1.18 21.26
C THR A 124 -9.62 -0.88 20.30
N TRP A 125 -9.87 -1.79 19.37
CA TRP A 125 -10.87 -1.59 18.31
C TRP A 125 -12.21 -2.23 18.67
N GLY A 126 -12.89 -1.61 19.64
CA GLY A 126 -14.32 -1.82 19.87
C GLY A 126 -15.13 -1.05 18.83
N ALA A 127 -15.78 -1.76 17.91
CA ALA A 127 -16.47 -1.15 16.78
C ALA A 127 -17.44 -0.04 17.22
N PHE A 128 -17.34 1.13 16.60
CA PHE A 128 -18.16 2.31 16.92
C PHE A 128 -18.10 2.76 18.38
N TYR A 129 -17.03 2.42 19.11
CA TYR A 129 -16.90 2.67 20.54
C TYR A 129 -18.02 2.04 21.39
N GLY A 130 -18.77 1.07 20.84
CA GLY A 130 -19.99 0.55 21.46
C GLY A 130 -21.23 1.43 21.30
N ASP A 131 -21.15 2.56 20.60
CA ASP A 131 -22.24 3.51 20.42
C ASP A 131 -23.16 3.12 19.25
N ALA A 132 -24.39 2.71 19.60
CA ALA A 132 -25.43 2.37 18.61
C ALA A 132 -25.93 3.58 17.81
N SER A 133 -25.86 4.80 18.36
CA SER A 133 -26.26 6.03 17.68
C SER A 133 -25.23 6.40 16.61
N LEU A 134 -23.94 6.28 16.93
CA LEU A 134 -22.85 6.46 15.96
C LEU A 134 -22.94 5.44 14.81
N HIS A 135 -23.18 4.16 15.14
CA HIS A 135 -23.42 3.11 14.14
C HIS A 135 -24.58 3.46 13.21
N ALA A 136 -25.75 3.82 13.75
CA ALA A 136 -26.92 4.17 12.95
C ALA A 136 -26.69 5.41 12.08
N PHE A 137 -26.00 6.42 12.60
CA PHE A 137 -25.64 7.64 11.87
C PHE A 137 -24.73 7.32 10.67
N LEU A 138 -23.66 6.56 10.91
CA LEU A 138 -22.71 6.17 9.88
C LEU A 138 -23.32 5.22 8.84
N HIS A 139 -24.23 4.33 9.28
CA HIS A 139 -25.03 3.48 8.39
C HIS A 139 -25.85 4.33 7.44
N GLN A 140 -26.65 5.25 7.97
CA GLN A 140 -27.51 6.12 7.17
C GLN A 140 -26.69 6.97 6.19
N ARG A 141 -25.57 7.55 6.63
CA ARG A 141 -24.67 8.33 5.78
C ARG A 141 -24.14 7.50 4.62
N LEU A 142 -23.51 6.36 4.90
CA LEU A 142 -22.90 5.55 3.84
C LEU A 142 -23.98 5.03 2.88
N ARG A 143 -25.13 4.64 3.42
CA ARG A 143 -26.26 4.15 2.63
C ARG A 143 -26.81 5.22 1.69
N GLN A 144 -26.89 6.48 2.14
CA GLN A 144 -27.33 7.59 1.29
C GLN A 144 -26.37 7.79 0.10
N HIS A 145 -25.06 7.84 0.36
CA HIS A 145 -24.06 7.94 -0.71
C HIS A 145 -24.07 6.73 -1.66
N ALA A 146 -24.38 5.54 -1.17
CA ALA A 146 -24.56 4.36 -2.02
C ALA A 146 -25.78 4.48 -2.95
N VAL A 147 -26.88 5.11 -2.48
CA VAL A 147 -28.07 5.39 -3.31
C VAL A 147 -27.75 6.47 -4.35
N ASP A 148 -26.99 7.49 -3.96
CA ASP A 148 -26.65 8.62 -4.82
C ASP A 148 -25.55 8.31 -5.84
N GLY A 149 -24.89 7.15 -5.71
CA GLY A 149 -23.81 6.72 -6.62
C GLY A 149 -22.48 7.43 -6.35
N ASP A 150 -22.24 7.81 -5.10
CA ASP A 150 -21.08 8.57 -4.66
C ASP A 150 -19.88 7.70 -4.22
N ILE A 151 -20.09 6.38 -4.12
CA ILE A 151 -19.06 5.43 -3.67
C ILE A 151 -18.36 4.81 -4.88
N ASP A 152 -17.09 5.16 -5.04
CA ASP A 152 -16.23 4.65 -6.10
C ASP A 152 -15.17 3.67 -5.59
N ILE A 153 -14.69 2.82 -6.50
CA ILE A 153 -13.55 1.93 -6.26
C ILE A 153 -12.30 2.62 -6.80
N SER A 154 -11.33 2.86 -5.93
CA SER A 154 -10.05 3.49 -6.31
C SER A 154 -8.86 2.73 -5.76
N PHE A 155 -7.70 2.95 -6.38
CA PHE A 155 -6.43 2.45 -5.89
C PHE A 155 -6.05 3.07 -4.54
N SER A 156 -6.36 4.35 -4.35
CA SER A 156 -6.09 5.08 -3.11
C SER A 156 -7.37 5.71 -2.58
N PRO A 157 -7.56 5.73 -1.24
CA PRO A 157 -8.64 6.48 -0.62
C PRO A 157 -8.64 7.94 -1.07
N TYR A 158 -9.80 8.47 -1.42
CA TYR A 158 -9.96 9.87 -1.83
C TYR A 158 -11.36 10.38 -1.48
N TRP A 159 -11.49 11.67 -1.22
CA TRP A 159 -12.77 12.34 -0.98
C TRP A 159 -12.77 13.69 -1.68
N HIS A 160 -13.68 13.88 -2.62
CA HIS A 160 -13.81 15.10 -3.41
C HIS A 160 -15.20 15.25 -4.01
N GLU A 161 -15.79 16.46 -3.97
CA GLU A 161 -17.10 16.75 -4.58
C GLU A 161 -18.20 15.74 -4.20
N ASN A 162 -18.27 15.38 -2.92
CA ASN A 162 -19.18 14.37 -2.35
C ASN A 162 -18.99 12.93 -2.85
N LYS A 163 -17.94 12.66 -3.64
CA LYS A 163 -17.55 11.33 -4.07
C LYS A 163 -16.30 10.86 -3.36
N GLY A 164 -16.22 9.56 -3.16
CA GLY A 164 -15.02 8.98 -2.58
C GLY A 164 -15.07 7.48 -2.51
N THR A 165 -14.05 6.92 -1.90
CA THR A 165 -14.02 5.49 -1.61
C THR A 165 -14.77 5.16 -0.32
N ILE A 166 -15.14 3.90 -0.12
CA ILE A 166 -16.03 3.51 0.99
C ILE A 166 -15.57 4.01 2.36
N SER A 167 -14.27 3.89 2.67
CA SER A 167 -13.75 4.35 3.96
C SER A 167 -13.86 5.87 4.10
N THR A 168 -13.58 6.61 3.03
CA THR A 168 -13.59 8.08 3.04
C THR A 168 -14.98 8.67 3.02
N VAL A 169 -15.93 8.06 2.32
CA VAL A 169 -17.35 8.46 2.26
C VAL A 169 -17.98 8.31 3.65
N LEU A 170 -17.61 7.25 4.38
CA LEU A 170 -18.09 7.01 5.73
C LEU A 170 -17.79 8.19 6.67
N VAL A 171 -16.63 8.84 6.49
CA VAL A 171 -16.13 9.89 7.40
C VAL A 171 -15.96 11.26 6.77
N HIS A 172 -16.30 11.42 5.48
CA HIS A 172 -16.12 12.63 4.67
C HIS A 172 -14.68 13.17 4.71
N SER A 173 -13.70 12.27 4.64
CA SER A 173 -12.29 12.63 4.67
C SER A 173 -11.43 11.57 3.97
N ALA A 174 -10.41 12.02 3.24
CA ALA A 174 -9.41 11.13 2.65
C ALA A 174 -8.35 10.63 3.66
N HIS A 175 -8.36 11.18 4.88
CA HIS A 175 -7.39 10.89 5.93
C HIS A 175 -7.80 9.66 6.74
N ILE A 176 -6.93 8.64 6.75
CA ILE A 176 -7.21 7.36 7.39
C ILE A 176 -7.24 7.45 8.92
N GLU A 177 -6.44 8.34 9.50
CA GLU A 177 -6.44 8.67 10.92
C GLU A 177 -7.79 9.27 11.37
N ILE A 178 -8.47 9.98 10.47
CA ILE A 178 -9.82 10.50 10.72
C ILE A 178 -10.85 9.36 10.66
N PHE A 179 -10.65 8.38 9.76
CA PHE A 179 -11.49 7.19 9.73
C PHE A 179 -11.48 6.45 11.07
N GLU A 180 -10.30 6.13 11.60
CA GLU A 180 -10.21 5.39 12.86
C GLU A 180 -10.86 6.15 14.01
N ARG A 181 -10.58 7.46 14.12
CA ARG A 181 -11.07 8.31 15.21
C ARG A 181 -12.58 8.58 15.15
N ILE A 182 -13.20 8.58 13.98
CA ILE A 182 -14.64 8.80 13.85
C ILE A 182 -15.42 7.49 14.03
N THR A 183 -14.84 6.36 13.60
CA THR A 183 -15.58 5.10 13.49
C THR A 183 -15.27 4.13 14.62
N GLY A 184 -14.15 4.27 15.33
CA GLY A 184 -13.64 3.24 16.24
C GLY A 184 -13.24 1.94 15.54
N LEU A 185 -13.07 1.97 14.20
CA LEU A 185 -12.64 0.83 13.39
C LEU A 185 -11.17 1.00 12.99
N PRO A 186 -10.40 -0.09 12.86
CA PRO A 186 -8.99 -0.01 12.49
C PRO A 186 -8.81 0.33 11.00
N ALA A 187 -7.67 0.93 10.66
CA ALA A 187 -7.23 1.18 9.30
C ALA A 187 -7.17 -0.11 8.49
N SER A 188 -6.79 -1.23 9.11
CA SER A 188 -6.83 -2.56 8.50
C SER A 188 -8.19 -2.92 7.93
N LEU A 189 -9.27 -2.66 8.68
CA LEU A 189 -10.64 -2.91 8.22
C LEU A 189 -11.04 -1.90 7.14
N ALA A 190 -10.63 -0.64 7.26
CA ALA A 190 -10.87 0.37 6.22
C ALA A 190 -10.31 -0.09 4.86
N PHE A 191 -9.03 -0.45 4.82
CA PHE A 191 -8.35 -0.89 3.60
C PHE A 191 -8.88 -2.24 3.08
N LEU A 192 -9.34 -3.12 3.97
CA LEU A 192 -10.01 -4.34 3.54
C LEU A 192 -11.34 -4.05 2.83
N LEU A 193 -12.15 -3.12 3.38
CA LEU A 193 -13.41 -2.71 2.77
C LEU A 193 -13.21 -2.10 1.37
N GLU A 194 -12.11 -1.36 1.17
CA GLU A 194 -11.74 -0.83 -0.14
C GLU A 194 -11.58 -1.91 -1.22
N ASN A 195 -11.16 -3.12 -0.84
CA ASN A 195 -11.00 -4.24 -1.77
C ASN A 195 -12.30 -4.97 -2.08
N LEU A 196 -13.34 -4.83 -1.27
CA LEU A 196 -14.55 -5.64 -1.38
C LEU A 196 -15.65 -5.04 -2.24
N SER A 197 -15.56 -3.78 -2.70
CA SER A 197 -16.57 -3.17 -3.60
C SER A 197 -17.99 -3.18 -3.02
N CYS A 198 -18.17 -2.51 -1.87
CA CYS A 198 -19.48 -2.25 -1.29
C CYS A 198 -19.95 -0.85 -1.73
N THR A 199 -20.73 -0.80 -2.82
CA THR A 199 -21.12 0.46 -3.50
C THR A 199 -22.63 0.64 -3.59
N THR A 200 -23.43 -0.39 -3.25
CA THR A 200 -24.89 -0.35 -3.30
C THR A 200 -25.50 -0.30 -1.90
N ALA A 201 -26.70 0.27 -1.78
CA ALA A 201 -27.42 0.33 -0.50
C ALA A 201 -27.60 -1.05 0.16
N GLN A 202 -27.87 -2.09 -0.63
CA GLN A 202 -28.01 -3.46 -0.13
C GLN A 202 -26.70 -4.01 0.46
N GLN A 203 -25.57 -3.75 -0.18
CA GLN A 203 -24.26 -4.16 0.34
C GLN A 203 -23.90 -3.37 1.60
N VAL A 204 -24.25 -2.09 1.67
CA VAL A 204 -24.08 -1.27 2.87
C VAL A 204 -24.94 -1.80 4.02
N ASP A 205 -26.20 -2.14 3.74
CA ASP A 205 -27.11 -2.73 4.73
C ASP A 205 -26.52 -4.06 5.28
N ALA A 206 -26.00 -4.93 4.40
CA ALA A 206 -25.32 -6.17 4.81
C ALA A 206 -24.07 -5.92 5.66
N LEU A 207 -23.25 -4.92 5.32
CA LEU A 207 -22.07 -4.51 6.10
C LEU A 207 -22.47 -4.10 7.53
N PHE A 208 -23.45 -3.22 7.67
CA PHE A 208 -23.88 -2.72 8.99
C PHE A 208 -24.71 -3.73 9.78
N ASP A 209 -25.26 -4.74 9.11
CA ASP A 209 -25.82 -5.92 9.76
C ASP A 209 -24.76 -6.85 10.34
N ALA A 210 -23.61 -7.00 9.68
CA ALA A 210 -22.50 -7.77 10.20
C ALA A 210 -21.66 -7.01 11.25
N LEU A 211 -21.37 -5.74 10.99
CA LEU A 211 -20.53 -4.88 11.82
C LEU A 211 -21.34 -4.20 12.91
N LYS A 212 -21.55 -4.89 14.04
CA LYS A 212 -22.32 -4.35 15.18
C LYS A 212 -21.44 -3.56 16.17
N PRO A 213 -22.01 -2.57 16.89
CA PRO A 213 -21.28 -1.81 17.91
C PRO A 213 -20.70 -2.72 19.00
N GLY A 214 -19.54 -2.35 19.54
CA GLY A 214 -18.93 -3.01 20.69
C GLY A 214 -18.36 -4.40 20.38
N LYS A 215 -18.16 -4.74 19.10
CA LYS A 215 -17.45 -5.95 18.68
C LYS A 215 -15.94 -5.69 18.62
N ALA A 216 -15.13 -6.65 19.04
CA ALA A 216 -13.67 -6.57 18.95
C ALA A 216 -13.20 -6.87 17.53
N VAL A 217 -12.99 -5.84 16.72
CA VAL A 217 -12.75 -5.99 15.27
C VAL A 217 -11.28 -5.87 14.85
N GLY A 218 -10.37 -5.63 15.79
CA GLY A 218 -8.94 -5.44 15.50
C GLY A 218 -8.29 -6.58 14.71
N GLY A 219 -8.62 -7.83 15.05
CA GLY A 219 -8.05 -9.02 14.40
C GLY A 219 -8.74 -9.44 13.09
N VAL A 220 -9.90 -8.85 12.75
CA VAL A 220 -10.76 -9.34 11.66
C VAL A 220 -10.05 -9.32 10.31
N ALA A 221 -9.34 -8.24 9.99
CA ALA A 221 -8.68 -8.11 8.70
C ALA A 221 -7.57 -9.18 8.50
N LEU A 222 -6.82 -9.48 9.56
CA LEU A 222 -5.77 -10.50 9.52
C LEU A 222 -6.35 -11.91 9.42
N GLN A 223 -7.42 -12.20 10.17
CA GLN A 223 -8.16 -13.47 10.07
C GLN A 223 -8.75 -13.66 8.66
N TRP A 224 -9.27 -12.59 8.06
CA TRP A 224 -9.80 -12.63 6.71
C TRP A 224 -8.72 -12.96 5.67
N ILE A 225 -7.53 -12.36 5.79
CA ILE A 225 -6.40 -12.68 4.91
C ILE A 225 -5.97 -14.13 5.08
N HIS A 226 -5.94 -14.63 6.32
CA HIS A 226 -5.66 -16.03 6.61
C HIS A 226 -6.68 -16.97 5.94
N LEU A 227 -7.98 -16.66 6.03
CA LEU A 227 -9.01 -17.43 5.34
C LEU A 227 -8.79 -17.46 3.83
N TRP A 228 -8.51 -16.31 3.20
CA TRP A 228 -8.30 -16.26 1.75
C TRP A 228 -7.02 -17.02 1.32
N LEU A 229 -5.91 -16.79 2.01
CA LEU A 229 -4.66 -17.50 1.74
C LEU A 229 -4.78 -19.00 2.01
N GLY A 230 -5.61 -19.41 2.97
CA GLY A 230 -5.81 -20.81 3.38
C GLY A 230 -6.99 -21.51 2.71
N ASP A 231 -7.76 -20.83 1.87
CA ASP A 231 -8.95 -21.39 1.23
C ASP A 231 -8.59 -22.63 0.40
N LYS A 232 -9.32 -23.73 0.65
CA LYS A 232 -9.10 -25.02 -0.03
C LYS A 232 -9.69 -25.04 -1.42
N GLU A 233 -10.66 -24.17 -1.71
CA GLU A 233 -11.23 -24.01 -3.05
C GLU A 233 -10.26 -23.25 -3.97
N ASN A 234 -9.33 -22.48 -3.39
CA ASN A 234 -8.26 -21.83 -4.15
C ASN A 234 -7.26 -22.86 -4.67
N ARG A 235 -7.10 -22.94 -6.00
CA ARG A 235 -6.22 -23.88 -6.69
C ARG A 235 -4.78 -23.37 -6.73
N TRP A 236 -4.21 -23.04 -5.55
CA TRP A 236 -2.88 -22.44 -5.42
C TRP A 236 -1.78 -23.20 -6.17
N SER A 237 -1.79 -24.53 -6.10
CA SER A 237 -0.82 -25.39 -6.81
C SER A 237 -0.90 -25.30 -8.33
N ASP A 238 -2.06 -24.91 -8.86
CA ASP A 238 -2.29 -24.77 -10.30
C ASP A 238 -2.01 -23.35 -10.78
N TRP A 239 -2.11 -22.37 -9.88
CA TRP A 239 -1.86 -20.96 -10.17
C TRP A 239 -0.39 -20.57 -10.01
N LEU A 240 0.30 -21.15 -9.04
CA LEU A 240 1.70 -20.87 -8.74
C LEU A 240 2.59 -21.86 -9.48
N THR A 241 3.38 -21.36 -10.43
CA THR A 241 4.23 -22.20 -11.29
C THR A 241 5.51 -22.68 -10.59
N ASP A 242 5.97 -21.94 -9.58
CA ASP A 242 7.03 -22.31 -8.65
C ASP A 242 6.39 -22.75 -7.32
N SER A 243 6.90 -23.85 -6.74
CA SER A 243 6.40 -24.37 -5.47
C SER A 243 6.91 -23.57 -4.25
N ALA A 244 7.97 -22.78 -4.40
CA ALA A 244 8.55 -22.02 -3.28
C ALA A 244 7.59 -20.96 -2.70
N PRO A 245 6.92 -20.09 -3.50
CA PRO A 245 5.88 -19.19 -3.00
C PRO A 245 4.76 -19.90 -2.23
N ASP A 246 4.35 -21.08 -2.71
CA ASP A 246 3.32 -21.87 -2.03
C ASP A 246 3.81 -22.41 -0.68
N GLY A 247 5.06 -22.86 -0.62
CA GLY A 247 5.71 -23.26 0.62
C GLY A 247 5.78 -22.14 1.66
N LEU A 248 6.11 -20.91 1.22
CA LEU A 248 6.13 -19.72 2.07
C LEU A 248 4.73 -19.33 2.56
N ARG A 249 3.72 -19.41 1.67
CA ARG A 249 2.30 -19.20 2.03
C ARG A 249 1.86 -20.17 3.12
N GLN A 250 2.17 -21.46 2.95
CA GLN A 250 1.85 -22.50 3.93
C GLN A 250 2.58 -22.30 5.26
N GLN A 251 3.84 -21.82 5.22
CA GLN A 251 4.57 -21.46 6.43
C GLN A 251 3.92 -20.29 7.17
N TRP A 252 3.51 -19.25 6.44
CA TRP A 252 2.80 -18.11 7.01
C TRP A 252 1.50 -18.54 7.70
N LEU A 253 0.68 -19.36 7.04
CA LEU A 253 -0.58 -19.87 7.60
C LEU A 253 -0.37 -20.57 8.94
N ARG A 254 0.66 -21.42 9.05
CA ARG A 254 1.00 -22.10 10.32
C ARG A 254 1.44 -21.14 11.43
N LEU A 255 2.25 -20.14 11.10
CA LEU A 255 2.68 -19.14 12.08
C LEU A 255 1.49 -18.27 12.55
N ALA A 256 0.62 -17.87 11.63
CA ALA A 256 -0.59 -17.11 11.93
C ALA A 256 -1.56 -17.91 12.81
N GLU A 257 -1.77 -19.20 12.52
CA GLU A 257 -2.61 -20.10 13.34
C GLU A 257 -2.10 -20.21 14.79
N ARG A 258 -0.79 -20.39 14.97
CA ARG A 258 -0.16 -20.39 16.29
C ARG A 258 -0.37 -19.07 17.02
N GLN A 259 -0.17 -17.94 16.34
CA GLN A 259 -0.41 -16.62 16.90
C GLN A 259 -1.90 -16.41 17.28
N PHE A 260 -2.85 -16.85 16.46
CA PHE A 260 -4.28 -16.79 16.77
C PHE A 260 -4.67 -17.68 17.95
N ALA A 261 -3.99 -18.81 18.13
CA ALA A 261 -4.14 -19.68 19.30
C ALA A 261 -3.54 -19.09 20.59
N GLY A 262 -2.90 -17.90 20.52
CA GLY A 262 -2.25 -17.24 21.65
C GLY A 262 -0.87 -17.80 21.98
N GLU A 263 -0.27 -18.59 21.08
CA GLU A 263 1.10 -19.06 21.26
C GLU A 263 2.10 -17.92 21.03
N ALA A 264 3.17 -17.91 21.83
CA ALA A 264 4.32 -17.04 21.57
C ALA A 264 5.08 -17.56 20.34
N VAL A 265 4.95 -16.84 19.23
CA VAL A 265 5.75 -17.08 18.01
C VAL A 265 7.01 -16.22 18.09
N ALA A 266 8.19 -16.83 17.93
CA ALA A 266 9.43 -16.09 18.08
C ALA A 266 9.62 -15.09 16.92
N GLU A 267 10.16 -13.90 17.23
CA GLU A 267 10.44 -12.87 16.23
C GLU A 267 11.34 -13.38 15.09
N SER A 268 12.28 -14.28 15.42
CA SER A 268 13.16 -14.92 14.44
C SER A 268 12.42 -15.81 13.44
N GLU A 269 11.28 -16.41 13.80
CA GLU A 269 10.46 -17.21 12.88
C GLU A 269 9.81 -16.31 11.82
N TRP A 270 9.28 -15.17 12.24
CA TRP A 270 8.71 -14.16 11.34
C TRP A 270 9.77 -13.50 10.46
N ALA A 271 10.93 -13.14 11.05
CA ALA A 271 12.03 -12.52 10.32
C ALA A 271 12.59 -13.44 9.22
N LEU A 272 12.68 -14.75 9.49
CA LEU A 272 13.12 -15.72 8.48
C LEU A 272 12.14 -15.78 7.30
N LEU A 273 10.84 -15.89 7.58
CA LEU A 273 9.81 -15.92 6.53
C LEU A 273 9.80 -14.62 5.72
N HIS A 274 9.89 -13.47 6.39
CA HIS A 274 10.00 -12.15 5.76
C HIS A 274 11.17 -12.11 4.77
N GLN A 275 12.37 -12.50 5.23
CA GLN A 275 13.58 -12.48 4.42
C GLN A 275 13.45 -13.40 3.20
N GLN A 276 12.93 -14.62 3.38
CA GLN A 276 12.76 -15.59 2.30
C GLN A 276 11.76 -15.10 1.25
N ALA A 277 10.62 -14.55 1.69
CA ALA A 277 9.61 -13.99 0.81
C ALA A 277 10.13 -12.77 0.04
N ALA A 278 10.83 -11.86 0.70
CA ALA A 278 11.42 -10.67 0.08
C ALA A 278 12.47 -11.05 -0.98
N ALA A 279 13.37 -11.97 -0.61
CA ALA A 279 14.42 -12.45 -1.52
C ALA A 279 13.86 -13.19 -2.75
N TRP A 280 12.69 -13.81 -2.63
CA TRP A 280 11.99 -14.41 -3.77
C TRP A 280 11.36 -13.32 -4.65
N ALA A 281 10.62 -12.38 -4.06
CA ALA A 281 9.94 -11.30 -4.78
C ALA A 281 10.90 -10.42 -5.61
N GLU A 282 12.12 -10.18 -5.11
CA GLU A 282 13.17 -9.43 -5.82
C GLU A 282 13.71 -10.15 -7.07
N LYS A 283 13.63 -11.48 -7.11
CA LYS A 283 14.17 -12.32 -8.20
C LYS A 283 13.12 -12.73 -9.22
N ALA A 284 11.84 -12.43 -8.96
CA ALA A 284 10.73 -12.84 -9.79
C ALA A 284 10.89 -12.34 -11.23
N ASP A 285 10.65 -13.23 -12.20
CA ASP A 285 10.58 -12.85 -13.60
C ASP A 285 9.24 -12.19 -13.94
N SER A 286 9.21 -11.45 -15.04
CA SER A 286 8.10 -10.70 -15.59
C SER A 286 6.78 -11.47 -15.78
N GLY A 287 6.79 -12.81 -15.91
CA GLY A 287 5.57 -13.63 -15.97
C GLY A 287 5.11 -14.21 -14.63
N GLN A 288 5.94 -14.11 -13.59
CA GLN A 288 5.65 -14.58 -12.23
C GLN A 288 4.92 -13.52 -11.40
N GLY A 289 3.99 -12.80 -12.04
CA GLY A 289 3.30 -11.67 -11.40
C GLY A 289 2.49 -12.09 -10.18
N LEU A 290 1.81 -13.24 -10.21
CA LEU A 290 1.05 -13.73 -9.07
C LEU A 290 1.98 -14.11 -7.93
N GLU A 291 3.01 -14.90 -8.21
CA GLU A 291 3.99 -15.34 -7.23
C GLU A 291 4.71 -14.14 -6.58
N GLN A 292 5.07 -13.12 -7.36
CA GLN A 292 5.65 -11.87 -6.86
C GLN A 292 4.68 -11.12 -5.95
N ASN A 293 3.39 -11.02 -6.32
CA ASN A 293 2.38 -10.38 -5.47
C ASN A 293 2.17 -11.14 -4.16
N ILE A 294 2.08 -12.47 -4.21
CA ILE A 294 1.92 -13.31 -3.01
C ILE A 294 3.14 -13.21 -2.10
N THR A 295 4.35 -13.35 -2.62
CA THR A 295 5.56 -13.23 -1.80
C THR A 295 5.74 -11.82 -1.23
N THR A 296 5.41 -10.77 -1.98
CA THR A 296 5.40 -9.39 -1.45
C THR A 296 4.37 -9.22 -0.33
N LEU A 297 3.15 -9.77 -0.49
CA LEU A 297 2.16 -9.81 0.60
C LEU A 297 2.70 -10.51 1.84
N LEU A 298 3.33 -11.68 1.68
CA LEU A 298 3.89 -12.44 2.78
C LEU A 298 5.03 -11.70 3.48
N THR A 299 5.84 -10.92 2.75
CA THR A 299 6.85 -10.03 3.34
C THR A 299 6.20 -8.99 4.25
N ILE A 300 5.15 -8.31 3.79
CA ILE A 300 4.46 -7.28 4.57
C ILE A 300 3.72 -7.89 5.77
N LEU A 301 3.17 -9.09 5.61
CA LEU A 301 2.45 -9.83 6.64
C LEU A 301 3.36 -10.57 7.64
N SER A 302 4.69 -10.43 7.55
CA SER A 302 5.65 -11.15 8.39
C SER A 302 6.62 -10.17 9.09
N PRO A 303 6.44 -9.90 10.40
CA PRO A 303 5.30 -10.29 11.23
C PRO A 303 4.01 -9.57 10.81
N PRO A 304 2.82 -10.05 11.23
CA PRO A 304 1.57 -9.37 10.91
C PRO A 304 1.55 -7.92 11.41
N PRO A 305 1.22 -6.93 10.56
CA PRO A 305 1.14 -5.54 10.97
C PRO A 305 0.06 -5.30 12.02
N VAL A 306 0.30 -4.34 12.92
CA VAL A 306 -0.75 -3.89 13.84
C VAL A 306 -1.93 -3.31 13.05
N PRO A 307 -3.18 -3.44 13.54
CA PRO A 307 -4.35 -2.99 12.78
C PRO A 307 -4.39 -1.50 12.41
N SER A 308 -3.68 -0.64 13.14
CA SER A 308 -3.55 0.80 12.87
C SER A 308 -2.41 1.19 11.94
N ASP A 309 -1.56 0.25 11.50
CA ASP A 309 -0.47 0.55 10.55
C ASP A 309 -1.02 0.76 9.14
N ALA A 310 -1.52 1.97 8.91
CA ALA A 310 -2.17 2.33 7.65
C ALA A 310 -1.26 2.18 6.43
N ASN A 311 0.06 2.32 6.60
CA ASN A 311 1.00 2.18 5.49
C ASN A 311 1.08 0.72 5.04
N SER A 312 1.31 -0.20 5.97
CA SER A 312 1.35 -1.63 5.67
C SER A 312 0.02 -2.15 5.14
N TRP A 313 -1.10 -1.74 5.76
CA TRP A 313 -2.44 -2.18 5.31
C TRP A 313 -2.84 -1.62 3.94
N ARG A 314 -2.36 -0.43 3.57
CA ARG A 314 -2.50 0.10 2.21
C ARG A 314 -1.71 -0.73 1.20
N GLU A 315 -0.48 -1.13 1.51
CA GLU A 315 0.32 -1.99 0.63
C GLU A 315 -0.31 -3.39 0.49
N ILE A 316 -0.77 -3.98 1.60
CA ILE A 316 -1.53 -5.24 1.59
C ILE A 316 -2.74 -5.11 0.66
N LYS A 317 -3.52 -4.04 0.78
CA LYS A 317 -4.67 -3.77 -0.09
C LYS A 317 -4.29 -3.75 -1.57
N ILE A 318 -3.18 -3.14 -1.91
CA ILE A 318 -2.67 -3.03 -3.28
C ILE A 318 -2.28 -4.40 -3.84
N TYR A 319 -1.41 -5.14 -3.14
CA TYR A 319 -0.90 -6.40 -3.64
C TYR A 319 -1.95 -7.51 -3.61
N LEU A 320 -2.91 -7.44 -2.66
CA LEU A 320 -4.10 -8.28 -2.69
C LEU A 320 -4.89 -8.03 -3.98
N GLY A 321 -5.19 -6.78 -4.30
CA GLY A 321 -5.88 -6.42 -5.54
C GLY A 321 -5.15 -6.93 -6.80
N PHE A 322 -3.83 -6.81 -6.86
CA PHE A 322 -3.04 -7.34 -7.97
C PHE A 322 -3.06 -8.86 -8.04
N ALA A 323 -2.96 -9.56 -6.91
CA ALA A 323 -3.07 -11.01 -6.85
C ALA A 323 -4.44 -11.48 -7.36
N LEU A 324 -5.53 -10.85 -6.92
CA LEU A 324 -6.88 -11.17 -7.36
C LEU A 324 -7.05 -11.02 -8.88
N VAL A 325 -6.52 -9.95 -9.48
CA VAL A 325 -6.55 -9.76 -10.95
C VAL A 325 -5.75 -10.83 -11.68
N GLN A 326 -4.56 -11.19 -11.18
CA GLN A 326 -3.75 -12.25 -11.78
C GLN A 326 -4.44 -13.63 -11.71
N ILE A 327 -5.09 -13.94 -10.59
CA ILE A 327 -5.91 -15.16 -10.45
C ILE A 327 -7.03 -15.17 -11.50
N LEU A 328 -7.77 -14.06 -11.66
CA LEU A 328 -8.82 -13.97 -12.69
C LEU A 328 -8.29 -14.16 -14.11
N GLN A 329 -7.09 -13.64 -14.42
CA GLN A 329 -6.46 -13.87 -15.72
C GLN A 329 -6.14 -15.35 -15.93
N ILE A 330 -5.57 -16.02 -14.92
CA ILE A 330 -5.27 -17.46 -14.96
C ILE A 330 -6.55 -18.28 -15.17
N GLU A 331 -7.61 -17.97 -14.43
CA GLU A 331 -8.92 -18.62 -14.57
C GLU A 331 -9.58 -18.35 -15.93
N ALA A 332 -9.33 -17.17 -16.52
CA ALA A 332 -9.73 -16.84 -17.89
C ALA A 332 -8.83 -17.49 -18.96
N GLY A 333 -7.91 -18.39 -18.59
CA GLY A 333 -7.05 -19.13 -19.50
C GLY A 333 -5.89 -18.30 -20.08
N TRP A 334 -5.41 -17.30 -19.34
CA TRP A 334 -4.20 -16.58 -19.72
C TRP A 334 -2.96 -17.41 -19.42
N THR A 335 -2.13 -17.59 -20.43
CA THR A 335 -0.83 -18.26 -20.31
C THR A 335 0.17 -17.40 -19.55
N TYR A 336 1.24 -18.03 -19.06
CA TYR A 336 2.37 -17.32 -18.44
C TYR A 336 2.91 -16.20 -19.34
N GLU A 337 3.08 -16.49 -20.63
CA GLU A 337 3.65 -15.53 -21.57
C GLU A 337 2.75 -14.30 -21.78
N GLU A 338 1.43 -14.50 -21.89
CA GLU A 338 0.46 -13.42 -22.04
C GLU A 338 0.44 -12.52 -20.80
N ARG A 339 0.47 -13.10 -19.60
CA ARG A 339 0.54 -12.33 -18.34
C ARG A 339 1.86 -11.57 -18.19
N ALA A 340 2.95 -12.01 -18.84
CA ALA A 340 4.22 -11.30 -18.87
C ALA A 340 4.24 -10.10 -19.86
N THR A 341 3.30 -10.04 -20.80
CA THR A 341 3.29 -9.05 -21.89
C THR A 341 3.23 -7.58 -21.42
N PRO A 342 2.47 -7.20 -20.37
CA PRO A 342 2.51 -5.83 -19.85
C PRO A 342 3.92 -5.38 -19.42
N ASN A 343 4.72 -6.28 -18.84
CA ASN A 343 6.10 -6.00 -18.46
C ASN A 343 7.02 -5.92 -19.69
N LYS A 344 6.77 -6.74 -20.73
CA LYS A 344 7.44 -6.60 -22.04
C LYS A 344 7.12 -5.23 -22.67
N ARG A 345 5.85 -4.81 -22.65
CA ARG A 345 5.38 -3.48 -23.10
C ARG A 345 6.11 -2.37 -22.35
N HIS A 346 6.14 -2.42 -21.02
CA HIS A 346 6.81 -1.40 -20.22
C HIS A 346 8.31 -1.27 -20.56
N ARG A 347 9.04 -2.39 -20.64
CA ARG A 347 10.46 -2.39 -21.02
C ARG A 347 10.69 -1.82 -22.42
N TRP A 348 9.83 -2.19 -23.37
CA TRP A 348 9.89 -1.67 -24.74
C TRP A 348 9.71 -0.15 -24.77
N PHE A 349 8.77 0.40 -24.00
CA PHE A 349 8.58 1.86 -23.88
C PHE A 349 9.77 2.55 -23.20
N GLU A 350 10.31 2.01 -22.12
CA GLU A 350 11.47 2.60 -21.43
C GLU A 350 12.73 2.60 -22.30
N GLN A 351 12.93 1.60 -23.17
CA GLN A 351 14.01 1.60 -24.17
C GLN A 351 13.86 2.75 -25.17
N HIS A 352 12.66 2.98 -25.70
CA HIS A 352 12.39 4.10 -26.62
C HIS A 352 12.56 5.45 -25.94
N LYS A 353 12.10 5.58 -24.70
CA LYS A 353 12.28 6.76 -23.87
C LYS A 353 13.76 7.03 -23.61
N ALA A 354 14.56 6.00 -23.31
CA ALA A 354 16.00 6.14 -23.10
C ALA A 354 16.75 6.59 -24.35
N ALA A 355 16.27 6.21 -25.54
CA ALA A 355 16.83 6.62 -26.83
C ALA A 355 16.38 8.02 -27.29
N ALA A 356 15.35 8.60 -26.67
CA ALA A 356 14.83 9.91 -27.04
C ALA A 356 15.70 11.07 -26.52
N PRO A 357 15.66 12.26 -27.17
CA PRO A 357 16.31 13.45 -26.67
C PRO A 357 15.90 13.75 -25.21
N ASN A 358 16.88 14.08 -24.36
CA ASN A 358 16.69 14.30 -22.93
C ASN A 358 16.03 13.14 -22.16
N LYS A 359 16.00 11.93 -22.74
CA LYS A 359 15.32 10.74 -22.19
C LYS A 359 13.82 10.96 -21.94
N GLN A 360 13.19 11.82 -22.75
CA GLN A 360 11.78 12.15 -22.64
C GLN A 360 11.07 11.96 -23.98
N LEU A 361 9.87 11.38 -23.92
CA LEU A 361 9.01 11.23 -25.09
C LEU A 361 8.02 12.40 -25.12
N THR A 362 7.86 13.02 -26.30
CA THR A 362 6.76 13.97 -26.52
C THR A 362 5.42 13.23 -26.46
N ARG A 363 4.30 13.96 -26.29
CA ARG A 363 2.96 13.36 -26.34
C ARG A 363 2.69 12.69 -27.68
N GLU A 364 3.07 13.34 -28.77
CA GLU A 364 2.95 12.81 -30.14
C GLU A 364 3.76 11.52 -30.29
N ARG A 365 5.04 11.52 -29.88
CA ARG A 365 5.88 10.33 -29.97
C ARG A 365 5.36 9.18 -29.10
N THR A 366 4.84 9.48 -27.92
CA THR A 366 4.20 8.49 -27.05
C THR A 366 3.00 7.86 -27.73
N ALA A 367 2.14 8.65 -28.39
CA ALA A 367 0.97 8.16 -29.12
C ALA A 367 1.36 7.29 -30.32
N GLU A 368 2.39 7.68 -31.08
CA GLU A 368 2.93 6.87 -32.19
C GLU A 368 3.44 5.51 -31.72
N LEU A 369 4.23 5.49 -30.64
CA LEU A 369 4.77 4.27 -30.05
C LEU A 369 3.67 3.36 -29.51
N HIS A 370 2.62 3.94 -28.92
CA HIS A 370 1.43 3.18 -28.51
C HIS A 370 0.71 2.55 -29.70
N ALA A 371 0.50 3.31 -30.78
CA ALA A 371 -0.11 2.78 -31.99
C ALA A 371 0.76 1.70 -32.65
N GLN A 372 2.09 1.84 -32.58
CA GLN A 372 3.03 0.81 -33.04
C GLN A 372 2.89 -0.47 -32.22
N TRP A 373 2.92 -0.37 -30.88
CA TRP A 373 2.77 -1.54 -30.01
C TRP A 373 1.47 -2.31 -30.30
N LEU A 374 0.35 -1.60 -30.45
CA LEU A 374 -0.94 -2.20 -30.76
C LEU A 374 -0.93 -2.96 -32.10
N ARG A 375 -0.29 -2.40 -33.13
CA ARG A 375 -0.14 -3.06 -34.44
C ARG A 375 0.76 -4.30 -34.38
N GLU A 376 1.79 -4.28 -33.54
CA GLU A 376 2.73 -5.39 -33.37
C GLU A 376 2.18 -6.49 -32.45
N ASN A 377 1.19 -6.19 -31.60
CA ASN A 377 0.62 -7.11 -30.62
C ASN A 377 -0.93 -7.18 -30.69
N PRO A 378 -1.52 -7.43 -31.86
CA PRO A 378 -2.98 -7.35 -32.05
C PRO A 378 -3.73 -8.44 -31.27
N GLU A 379 -3.17 -9.65 -31.18
CA GLU A 379 -3.79 -10.79 -30.47
C GLU A 379 -3.87 -10.53 -28.96
N PHE A 380 -2.76 -10.07 -28.36
CA PHE A 380 -2.75 -9.69 -26.95
C PHE A 380 -3.75 -8.58 -26.66
N SER A 381 -3.79 -7.54 -27.52
CA SER A 381 -4.69 -6.40 -27.33
C SER A 381 -6.17 -6.85 -27.38
N ALA A 382 -6.53 -7.70 -28.35
CA ALA A 382 -7.88 -8.25 -28.44
C ALA A 382 -8.25 -9.09 -27.20
N LYS A 383 -7.31 -9.87 -26.66
CA LYS A 383 -7.51 -10.67 -25.44
C LYS A 383 -7.64 -9.78 -24.20
N GLU A 384 -6.83 -8.72 -24.09
CA GLU A 384 -6.88 -7.72 -23.02
C GLU A 384 -8.24 -7.00 -23.03
N ASP A 385 -8.70 -6.55 -24.20
CA ASP A 385 -10.00 -5.90 -24.36
C ASP A 385 -11.18 -6.81 -23.98
N GLU A 386 -11.14 -8.08 -24.38
CA GLU A 386 -12.18 -9.05 -24.01
C GLU A 386 -12.20 -9.30 -22.50
N PHE A 387 -11.02 -9.45 -21.88
CA PHE A 387 -10.91 -9.64 -20.44
C PHE A 387 -11.52 -8.45 -19.67
N TYR A 388 -11.20 -7.21 -20.05
CA TYR A 388 -11.75 -6.03 -19.37
C TYR A 388 -13.24 -5.81 -19.65
N ARG A 389 -13.75 -6.25 -20.80
CA ARG A 389 -15.19 -6.26 -21.07
C ARG A 389 -15.94 -7.20 -20.12
N GLN A 390 -15.34 -8.34 -19.78
CA GLN A 390 -15.92 -9.35 -18.87
C GLN A 390 -15.57 -9.10 -17.40
N TYR A 391 -14.57 -8.27 -17.11
CA TYR A 391 -14.00 -8.05 -15.79
C TYR A 391 -15.04 -7.80 -14.68
N PRO A 392 -16.09 -6.95 -14.86
CA PRO A 392 -17.10 -6.73 -13.82
C PRO A 392 -17.80 -8.02 -13.38
N SER A 393 -18.08 -8.94 -14.30
CA SER A 393 -18.71 -10.22 -13.97
C SER A 393 -17.72 -11.18 -13.32
N LEU A 394 -16.47 -11.21 -13.79
CA LEU A 394 -15.43 -12.10 -13.27
C LEU A 394 -15.07 -11.72 -11.83
N ILE A 395 -14.82 -10.44 -11.57
CA ILE A 395 -14.46 -9.95 -10.24
C ILE A 395 -15.59 -10.11 -9.23
N ALA A 396 -16.86 -9.98 -9.65
CA ALA A 396 -18.00 -10.21 -8.78
C ALA A 396 -18.05 -11.66 -8.26
N LYS A 397 -17.78 -12.64 -9.12
CA LYS A 397 -17.75 -14.07 -8.72
C LYS A 397 -16.70 -14.36 -7.65
N GLN A 398 -15.58 -13.66 -7.69
CA GLN A 398 -14.52 -13.80 -6.70
C GLN A 398 -14.80 -12.98 -5.43
N LYS A 399 -15.31 -11.75 -5.56
CA LYS A 399 -15.52 -10.84 -4.42
C LYS A 399 -16.71 -11.23 -3.54
N VAL A 400 -17.75 -11.88 -4.06
CA VAL A 400 -18.92 -12.25 -3.26
C VAL A 400 -18.57 -13.23 -2.13
N PRO A 401 -17.91 -14.38 -2.36
CA PRO A 401 -17.49 -15.28 -1.27
C PRO A 401 -16.56 -14.59 -0.27
N LEU A 402 -15.67 -13.75 -0.78
CA LEU A 402 -14.76 -12.92 0.01
C LEU A 402 -15.50 -11.94 0.94
N GLN A 403 -16.57 -11.32 0.47
CA GLN A 403 -17.46 -10.49 1.28
C GLN A 403 -18.17 -11.33 2.35
N GLU A 404 -18.72 -12.49 1.98
CA GLU A 404 -19.42 -13.39 2.90
C GLU A 404 -18.54 -13.83 4.06
N ASN A 405 -17.29 -14.22 3.77
CA ASN A 405 -16.27 -14.55 4.78
C ASN A 405 -16.02 -13.37 5.75
N LEU A 406 -15.97 -12.13 5.23
CA LEU A 406 -15.85 -10.95 6.10
C LEU A 406 -17.09 -10.78 6.98
N TRP A 407 -18.29 -10.95 6.42
CA TRP A 407 -19.54 -10.84 7.19
C TRP A 407 -19.63 -11.88 8.31
N GLU A 408 -19.13 -13.09 8.08
CA GLU A 408 -19.06 -14.12 9.11
C GLU A 408 -18.07 -13.77 10.22
N LEU A 409 -16.87 -13.31 9.88
CA LEU A 409 -15.88 -12.87 10.86
C LEU A 409 -16.38 -11.69 11.69
N LEU A 410 -17.04 -10.71 11.07
CA LEU A 410 -17.60 -9.55 11.78
C LEU A 410 -18.73 -9.95 12.74
N ARG A 411 -19.64 -10.83 12.31
CA ARG A 411 -20.73 -11.36 13.17
C ARG A 411 -20.16 -12.18 14.34
N GLY A 412 -19.17 -13.02 14.03
CA GLY A 412 -18.50 -13.92 14.97
C GLY A 412 -17.51 -13.25 15.91
N ALA A 413 -17.09 -12.00 15.63
CA ALA A 413 -16.19 -11.24 16.49
C ALA A 413 -16.72 -11.22 17.94
N PRO A 414 -15.86 -11.41 18.95
CA PRO A 414 -16.29 -11.39 20.33
C PRO A 414 -16.74 -9.99 20.76
N ALA A 415 -17.47 -9.91 21.87
CA ALA A 415 -17.72 -8.62 22.50
C ALA A 415 -16.38 -7.99 22.91
N PHE A 416 -16.24 -6.70 22.64
CA PHE A 416 -15.09 -5.93 23.07
C PHE A 416 -15.16 -5.71 24.58
N VAL A 417 -14.09 -6.09 25.27
CA VAL A 417 -13.93 -5.87 26.71
C VAL A 417 -12.80 -4.85 26.87
N PRO A 418 -13.09 -3.61 27.29
CA PRO A 418 -12.05 -2.63 27.61
C PRO A 418 -11.13 -3.20 28.67
N ARG A 419 -9.81 -3.10 28.49
CA ARG A 419 -8.88 -3.31 29.60
C ARG A 419 -9.07 -2.11 30.54
N LEU A 420 -9.75 -2.34 31.66
CA LEU A 420 -9.77 -1.38 32.76
C LEU A 420 -8.40 -1.45 33.41
N GLU A 421 -7.56 -0.45 33.17
CA GLU A 421 -6.34 -0.22 33.95
C GLU A 421 -6.67 0.34 35.34
#